data_AF-A0A5D2BV43-F1
#
_entry.id   AF-A0A5D2BV43-F1
#
_cell.length_a   1.000
_cell.length_b   1.000
_cell.length_c   1.000
_cell.angle_alpha   90.00
_cell.angle_beta   90.00
_cell.angle_gamma   90.00
#
_symmetry.space_group_name_H-M   'P 1'
#
loop_
_entity.id
_entity.type
_entity.pdbx_description
1 polymer ?
#
loop_
_entity_poly.entity_id
_entity_poly.type
_entity_poly.pdbx_seq_one_letter_code
_entity_poly.pdbx_strand_id
1 'polypeptide(L)'
;MLRFKMSPSSAAAFLRFTFWTLLISPAVSLTCSTQKFNKNQVFSTCIDLPSLSSYLHFTYDSPIATLSVAFVATPPKSGGWIAWAINPKATGMVGSQALVAYKNSTTGVPVVRTYDISSYSSIVPKDLSFAVWDKTAESRSDGSLVIFAKIKVTADLAASGKINQVWQAGPGVGDGGMLVKHEFAAANLQSKGTLDLKNGHTSGSSGGDTTIKKKNIHGILNGVSWGILFPLGAMIARYIRAFESADPAWFYLHMLCQISGYAIGVAGWGTGLKLGSESLGIMYSGHRNIGIALFVLATVQIFALFLRPKKDHKYRFYWNIYHHGVGYAVLVLGILNVFKGFDILNPDRKWKLAYMIIIIALGAISFLLEAITWVVVLKRKSGKSNKPYDGYNNGQGGRQTLAT
;
A
#
# COMPACT_ATOMS: atom_id res chain seq x y z
N MET A 1 18.20 -44.23 9.62
CA MET A 1 16.75 -43.97 9.40
C MET A 1 16.15 -43.48 10.71
N LEU A 2 15.94 -42.17 10.84
CA LEU A 2 15.19 -41.58 11.97
C LEU A 2 14.11 -40.68 11.36
N ARG A 3 12.85 -41.14 11.44
CA ARG A 3 11.66 -40.41 10.98
C ARG A 3 11.25 -39.42 12.08
N PHE A 4 11.28 -38.13 11.79
CA PHE A 4 10.60 -37.13 12.62
C PHE A 4 9.11 -37.04 12.20
N LYS A 5 8.21 -37.40 13.12
CA LYS A 5 6.76 -37.22 13.02
C LYS A 5 6.40 -35.85 13.63
N MET A 6 5.90 -34.91 12.82
CA MET A 6 5.14 -33.76 13.35
C MET A 6 3.68 -34.17 13.56
N SER A 7 3.09 -33.78 14.70
CA SER A 7 1.72 -34.10 15.09
C SER A 7 0.69 -33.33 14.23
N PRO A 8 -0.33 -33.98 13.63
CA PRO A 8 -1.39 -33.35 12.83
C PRO A 8 -2.31 -32.39 13.60
N SER A 9 -2.28 -32.43 14.94
CA SER A 9 -3.24 -31.72 15.81
C SER A 9 -3.05 -30.19 15.82
N SER A 10 -1.80 -29.72 15.72
CA SER A 10 -1.47 -28.29 15.84
C SER A 10 -1.82 -27.47 14.60
N ALA A 11 -1.81 -28.10 13.41
CA ALA A 11 -2.18 -27.45 12.15
C ALA A 11 -3.70 -27.26 12.02
N ALA A 12 -4.50 -28.21 12.53
CA ALA A 12 -5.95 -28.14 12.50
C ALA A 12 -6.52 -27.10 13.48
N ALA A 13 -5.88 -26.90 14.64
CA ALA A 13 -6.31 -25.89 15.61
C ALA A 13 -6.11 -24.45 15.09
N PHE A 14 -5.01 -24.20 14.37
CA PHE A 14 -4.73 -22.89 13.76
C PHE A 14 -5.73 -22.50 12.65
N LEU A 15 -6.14 -23.49 11.83
CA LEU A 15 -7.13 -23.31 10.76
C LEU A 15 -8.56 -23.07 11.30
N ARG A 16 -8.92 -23.67 12.44
CA ARG A 16 -10.23 -23.46 13.07
C ARG A 16 -10.36 -22.10 13.74
N PHE A 17 -9.27 -21.56 14.30
CA PHE A 17 -9.26 -20.22 14.90
C PHE A 17 -9.32 -19.10 13.85
N THR A 18 -8.78 -19.33 12.65
CA THR A 18 -8.88 -18.38 11.53
C THR A 18 -10.29 -18.30 10.95
N PHE A 19 -11.07 -19.38 11.02
CA PHE A 19 -12.45 -19.40 10.48
C PHE A 19 -13.47 -18.68 11.38
N TRP A 20 -13.27 -18.67 12.70
CA TRP A 20 -14.16 -17.98 13.65
C TRP A 20 -14.02 -16.45 13.64
N THR A 21 -12.86 -15.92 13.27
CA THR A 21 -12.65 -14.46 13.17
C THR A 21 -13.22 -13.82 11.90
N LEU A 22 -13.74 -14.63 10.96
CA LEU A 22 -14.38 -14.19 9.71
C LEU A 22 -15.88 -13.92 9.84
N LEU A 23 -16.51 -14.20 10.99
CA LEU A 23 -17.97 -14.14 11.17
C LEU A 23 -18.47 -12.90 11.94
N ILE A 24 -17.59 -11.97 12.33
CA ILE A 24 -18.01 -10.73 12.97
C ILE A 24 -18.14 -9.65 11.88
N SER A 25 -19.32 -9.55 11.28
CA SER A 25 -19.70 -8.39 10.48
C SER A 25 -20.04 -7.23 11.41
N PRO A 26 -19.24 -6.14 11.48
CA PRO A 26 -19.69 -4.93 12.15
C PRO A 26 -20.86 -4.36 11.33
N ALA A 27 -22.05 -4.26 11.94
CA ALA A 27 -23.08 -3.39 11.42
C ALA A 27 -22.57 -1.95 11.56
N VAL A 28 -22.04 -1.39 10.48
CA VAL A 28 -21.57 0.00 10.45
C VAL A 28 -22.81 0.89 10.39
N SER A 29 -23.16 1.53 11.50
CA SER A 29 -24.19 2.57 11.51
C SER A 29 -23.66 3.79 10.75
N LEU A 30 -24.40 4.27 9.75
CA LEU A 30 -24.02 5.44 8.95
C LEU A 30 -24.14 6.71 9.80
N THR A 31 -23.04 7.47 9.91
CA THR A 31 -22.99 8.71 10.69
C THR A 31 -23.84 9.80 10.05
N CYS A 32 -23.94 9.81 8.72
CA CYS A 32 -24.74 10.76 7.96
C CYS A 32 -26.23 10.75 8.39
N SER A 33 -26.77 9.61 8.84
CA SER A 33 -28.18 9.49 9.28
C SER A 33 -28.52 10.39 10.49
N THR A 34 -27.50 10.79 11.25
CA THR A 34 -27.62 11.69 12.40
C THR A 34 -27.74 13.16 11.99
N GLN A 35 -27.38 13.49 10.75
CA GLN A 35 -27.43 14.86 10.25
C GLN A 35 -28.89 15.32 10.12
N LYS A 36 -29.20 16.48 10.69
CA LYS A 36 -30.52 17.11 10.61
C LYS A 36 -30.46 18.37 9.76
N PHE A 37 -31.52 18.61 9.00
CA PHE A 37 -31.66 19.79 8.15
C PHE A 37 -32.86 20.60 8.60
N ASN A 38 -32.79 21.92 8.41
CA ASN A 38 -33.93 22.78 8.71
C ASN A 38 -35.08 22.51 7.72
N LYS A 39 -36.29 22.93 8.09
CA LYS A 39 -37.49 22.85 7.24
C LYS A 39 -37.91 21.43 6.81
N ASN A 40 -37.55 20.40 7.57
CA ASN A 40 -37.94 19.00 7.30
C ASN A 40 -37.58 18.52 5.87
N GLN A 41 -36.46 18.98 5.31
CA GLN A 41 -35.99 18.46 4.03
C GLN A 41 -35.59 16.99 4.17
N VAL A 42 -36.29 16.12 3.44
CA VAL A 42 -36.07 14.67 3.46
C VAL A 42 -35.34 14.26 2.18
N PHE A 43 -34.28 13.48 2.36
CA PHE A 43 -33.54 12.86 1.27
C PHE A 43 -33.71 11.34 1.33
N SER A 44 -33.88 10.69 0.17
CA SER A 44 -34.04 9.23 0.10
C SER A 44 -32.77 8.48 0.46
N THR A 45 -31.62 9.16 0.39
CA THR A 45 -30.32 8.54 0.45
C THR A 45 -29.33 9.40 1.19
N CYS A 46 -28.41 8.73 1.89
CA CYS A 46 -27.43 9.32 2.79
C CYS A 46 -26.13 8.52 2.72
N ILE A 47 -25.00 9.21 2.66
CA ILE A 47 -23.69 8.58 2.50
C ILE A 47 -22.65 9.29 3.38
N ASP A 48 -21.89 8.50 4.13
CA ASP A 48 -20.62 8.94 4.70
C ASP A 48 -19.56 8.96 3.59
N LEU A 49 -19.04 10.14 3.27
CA LEU A 49 -17.95 10.25 2.31
C LEU A 49 -16.64 9.85 2.99
N PRO A 50 -15.74 9.14 2.28
CA PRO A 50 -14.56 8.49 2.88
C PRO A 50 -13.47 9.47 3.35
N SER A 51 -13.65 10.77 3.16
CA SER A 51 -12.62 11.78 3.46
C SER A 51 -13.24 13.11 3.85
N LEU A 52 -12.47 13.89 4.62
CA LEU A 52 -12.83 15.22 5.10
C LEU A 52 -14.07 15.27 6.02
N SER A 53 -14.38 14.16 6.72
CA SER A 53 -15.52 14.06 7.65
C SER A 53 -16.79 14.68 7.07
N SER A 54 -17.10 14.28 5.84
CA SER A 54 -18.13 14.92 5.02
C SER A 54 -19.24 13.94 4.67
N TYR A 55 -20.42 14.49 4.44
CA TYR A 55 -21.65 13.73 4.29
C TYR A 55 -22.42 14.22 3.08
N LEU A 56 -22.98 13.29 2.32
CA LEU A 56 -23.86 13.61 1.19
C LEU A 56 -25.22 12.98 1.41
N HIS A 57 -26.24 13.82 1.39
CA HIS A 57 -27.63 13.39 1.32
C HIS A 57 -28.16 13.75 -0.06
N PHE A 58 -28.91 12.86 -0.67
CA PHE A 58 -29.48 13.15 -1.98
C PHE A 58 -30.76 12.37 -2.27
N THR A 59 -31.52 12.88 -3.22
CA THR A 59 -32.66 12.22 -3.86
C THR A 59 -32.53 12.43 -5.36
N TYR A 60 -32.56 11.36 -6.14
CA TYR A 60 -32.57 11.44 -7.59
C TYR A 60 -33.96 11.11 -8.15
N ASP A 61 -34.57 12.08 -8.81
CA ASP A 61 -35.81 11.92 -9.54
C ASP A 61 -35.48 11.60 -11.01
N SER A 62 -35.55 10.32 -11.37
CA SER A 62 -35.18 9.83 -12.69
C SER A 62 -36.10 10.32 -13.81
N PRO A 63 -37.45 10.34 -13.67
CA PRO A 63 -38.36 10.89 -14.69
C PRO A 63 -38.01 12.30 -15.17
N ILE A 64 -37.59 13.19 -14.25
CA ILE A 64 -37.24 14.57 -14.59
C ILE A 64 -35.72 14.84 -14.55
N ALA A 65 -34.90 13.80 -14.40
CA ALA A 65 -33.44 13.85 -14.29
C ALA A 65 -32.94 14.93 -13.30
N THR A 66 -33.59 15.03 -12.13
CA THR A 66 -33.25 16.05 -11.13
C THR A 66 -32.59 15.41 -9.91
N LEU A 67 -31.39 15.87 -9.59
CA LEU A 67 -30.66 15.48 -8.40
C LEU A 67 -30.78 16.58 -7.35
N SER A 68 -31.47 16.28 -6.25
CA SER A 68 -31.52 17.14 -5.06
C SER A 68 -30.42 16.72 -4.10
N VAL A 69 -29.59 17.65 -3.63
CA VAL A 69 -28.46 17.34 -2.74
C VAL A 69 -28.47 18.21 -1.48
N ALA A 70 -27.99 17.62 -0.38
CA ALA A 70 -27.46 18.32 0.77
C ALA A 70 -26.05 17.79 1.08
N PHE A 71 -25.03 18.62 0.92
CA PHE A 71 -23.65 18.27 1.24
C PHE A 71 -23.19 18.99 2.51
N VAL A 72 -22.63 18.23 3.44
CA VAL A 72 -22.18 18.73 4.75
C VAL A 72 -20.67 18.51 4.88
N ALA A 73 -19.96 19.55 5.29
CA ALA A 73 -18.55 19.44 5.67
C ALA A 73 -18.16 20.61 6.61
N THR A 74 -17.04 20.47 7.29
CA THR A 74 -16.47 21.52 8.14
C THR A 74 -15.25 22.16 7.46
N PRO A 75 -15.25 23.47 7.21
CA PRO A 75 -14.07 24.16 6.70
C PRO A 75 -12.92 24.12 7.73
N PRO A 76 -11.66 24.08 7.30
CA PRO A 76 -10.51 23.99 8.21
C PRO A 76 -10.26 25.26 9.03
N LYS A 77 -10.87 26.39 8.65
CA LYS A 77 -10.78 27.67 9.37
C LYS A 77 -12.13 28.37 9.39
N SER A 78 -12.35 29.22 10.39
CA SER A 78 -13.46 30.17 10.38
C SER A 78 -13.34 31.10 9.17
N GLY A 79 -14.44 31.31 8.44
CA GLY A 79 -14.44 32.02 7.15
C GLY A 79 -13.97 31.18 5.95
N GLY A 80 -13.67 29.90 6.17
CA GLY A 80 -13.37 28.96 5.10
C GLY A 80 -14.59 28.56 4.27
N TRP A 81 -14.33 27.71 3.27
CA TRP A 81 -15.35 27.25 2.32
C TRP A 81 -15.39 25.73 2.27
N ILE A 82 -16.54 25.20 1.86
CA ILE A 82 -16.74 23.81 1.49
C ILE A 82 -17.25 23.72 0.06
N ALA A 83 -16.92 22.65 -0.65
CA ALA A 83 -17.30 22.44 -2.02
C ALA A 83 -17.73 21.00 -2.29
N TRP A 84 -18.79 20.84 -3.07
CA TRP A 84 -19.15 19.58 -3.71
C TRP A 84 -19.35 19.83 -5.19
N ALA A 85 -18.81 18.95 -6.02
CA ALA A 85 -18.70 19.17 -7.45
C ALA A 85 -18.98 17.90 -8.25
N ILE A 86 -19.52 18.09 -9.45
CA ILE A 86 -19.68 17.04 -10.46
C ILE A 86 -18.64 17.25 -11.53
N ASN A 87 -17.90 16.20 -11.87
CA ASN A 87 -17.05 16.20 -13.06
C ASN A 87 -17.72 15.37 -14.17
N PRO A 88 -18.25 16.00 -15.22
CA PRO A 88 -19.02 15.30 -16.24
C PRO A 88 -18.17 14.38 -17.13
N LYS A 89 -16.84 14.53 -17.14
CA LYS A 89 -15.95 13.82 -18.09
C LYS A 89 -14.84 13.00 -17.44
N ALA A 90 -14.34 13.44 -16.28
CA ALA A 90 -13.19 12.84 -15.60
C ALA A 90 -13.48 12.58 -14.11
N THR A 91 -12.51 12.03 -13.39
CA THR A 91 -12.64 11.71 -11.96
C THR A 91 -11.86 12.66 -11.04
N GLY A 92 -11.14 13.63 -11.60
CA GLY A 92 -10.28 14.57 -10.88
C GLY A 92 -10.92 15.95 -10.66
N MET A 93 -10.16 16.86 -10.06
CA MET A 93 -10.60 18.25 -9.79
C MET A 93 -10.75 19.08 -11.08
N VAL A 94 -9.84 18.91 -12.04
CA VAL A 94 -9.89 19.64 -13.32
C VAL A 94 -11.05 19.12 -14.16
N GLY A 95 -11.86 20.03 -14.69
CA GLY A 95 -13.12 19.77 -15.38
C GLY A 95 -14.33 19.67 -14.45
N SER A 96 -14.15 19.81 -13.13
CA SER A 96 -15.24 19.77 -12.18
C SER A 96 -16.04 21.07 -12.16
N GLN A 97 -17.35 20.93 -12.00
CA GLN A 97 -18.32 22.01 -11.87
C GLN A 97 -18.88 21.97 -10.46
N ALA A 98 -18.52 22.97 -9.66
CA ALA A 98 -18.62 22.95 -8.22
C ALA A 98 -19.70 23.89 -7.68
N LEU A 99 -20.37 23.42 -6.63
CA LEU A 99 -21.13 24.23 -5.70
C LEU A 99 -20.23 24.49 -4.48
N VAL A 100 -20.09 25.75 -4.12
CA VAL A 100 -19.19 26.15 -3.03
C VAL A 100 -19.96 27.02 -2.05
N ALA A 101 -19.98 26.59 -0.78
CA ALA A 101 -20.55 27.37 0.31
C ALA A 101 -19.47 28.01 1.17
N TYR A 102 -19.73 29.25 1.57
CA TYR A 102 -18.94 30.01 2.52
C TYR A 102 -19.80 31.13 3.12
N LYS A 103 -19.35 31.70 4.24
CA LYS A 103 -19.99 32.90 4.80
C LYS A 103 -19.52 34.13 4.04
N ASN A 104 -20.47 34.93 3.54
CA ASN A 104 -20.16 36.20 2.92
C ASN A 104 -19.46 37.11 3.96
N SER A 105 -18.28 37.63 3.62
CA SER A 105 -17.46 38.43 4.55
C SER A 105 -18.11 39.76 4.93
N THR A 106 -18.97 40.32 4.07
CA THR A 106 -19.68 41.58 4.30
C THR A 106 -20.95 41.39 5.10
N THR A 107 -21.77 40.38 4.77
CA THR A 107 -23.09 40.20 5.40
C THR A 107 -23.11 39.16 6.51
N GLY A 108 -22.07 38.32 6.62
CA GLY A 108 -22.01 37.18 7.55
C GLY A 108 -22.93 36.01 7.19
N VAL A 109 -23.77 36.16 6.16
CA VAL A 109 -24.77 35.16 5.74
C VAL A 109 -24.09 34.07 4.89
N PRO A 110 -24.36 32.78 5.14
CA PRO A 110 -23.88 31.69 4.30
C PRO A 110 -24.49 31.77 2.89
N VAL A 111 -23.66 31.65 1.86
CA VAL A 111 -24.06 31.70 0.45
C VAL A 111 -23.51 30.51 -0.32
N VAL A 112 -24.18 30.11 -1.41
CA VAL A 112 -23.67 29.14 -2.39
C VAL A 112 -23.35 29.86 -3.70
N ARG A 113 -22.13 29.66 -4.21
CA ARG A 113 -21.72 30.09 -5.56
C ARG A 113 -21.29 28.90 -6.40
N THR A 114 -21.37 29.06 -7.72
CA THR A 114 -20.95 28.06 -8.70
C THR A 114 -19.56 28.38 -9.24
N TYR A 115 -18.78 27.34 -9.52
CA TYR A 115 -17.42 27.45 -10.07
C TYR A 115 -17.20 26.40 -11.15
N ASP A 116 -16.73 26.83 -12.31
CA ASP A 116 -16.30 25.94 -13.40
C ASP A 116 -14.77 25.81 -13.37
N ILE A 117 -14.28 24.68 -12.81
CA ILE A 117 -12.87 24.44 -12.50
C ILE A 117 -12.19 23.83 -13.73
N SER A 118 -11.93 24.66 -14.73
CA SER A 118 -11.23 24.25 -15.95
C SER A 118 -9.71 24.11 -15.79
N SER A 119 -9.12 24.73 -14.75
CA SER A 119 -7.69 24.66 -14.45
C SER A 119 -7.41 24.86 -12.95
N TYR A 120 -6.14 24.75 -12.54
CA TYR A 120 -5.70 25.03 -11.16
C TYR A 120 -5.49 26.53 -10.87
N SER A 121 -5.60 27.39 -11.89
CA SER A 121 -5.40 28.84 -11.78
C SER A 121 -6.74 29.59 -11.89
N SER A 122 -6.83 30.73 -11.21
CA SER A 122 -7.96 31.67 -11.33
C SER A 122 -9.33 31.03 -11.06
N ILE A 123 -9.46 30.32 -9.93
CA ILE A 123 -10.72 29.71 -9.49
C ILE A 123 -11.62 30.82 -8.92
N VAL A 124 -12.50 31.33 -9.78
CA VAL A 124 -13.47 32.39 -9.50
C VAL A 124 -14.89 31.94 -9.85
N PRO A 125 -15.93 32.58 -9.31
CA PRO A 125 -17.31 32.21 -9.60
C PRO A 125 -17.62 32.22 -11.10
N LYS A 126 -18.30 31.18 -11.59
CA LYS A 126 -18.72 31.04 -12.99
C LYS A 126 -19.95 30.14 -13.09
N ASP A 127 -20.74 30.33 -14.13
CA ASP A 127 -21.90 29.48 -14.41
C ASP A 127 -21.48 28.07 -14.85
N LEU A 128 -22.31 27.10 -14.51
CA LEU A 128 -22.12 25.69 -14.81
C LEU A 128 -22.76 25.35 -16.17
N SER A 129 -22.25 24.32 -16.83
CA SER A 129 -22.82 23.83 -18.09
C SER A 129 -24.16 23.12 -17.90
N PHE A 130 -24.49 22.71 -16.68
CA PHE A 130 -25.78 22.13 -16.32
C PHE A 130 -26.57 23.08 -15.41
N ALA A 131 -27.89 23.04 -15.51
CA ALA A 131 -28.76 23.91 -14.72
C ALA A 131 -28.70 23.55 -13.22
N VAL A 132 -28.57 24.59 -12.38
CA VAL A 132 -28.63 24.46 -10.92
C VAL A 132 -29.52 25.54 -10.33
N TRP A 133 -30.53 25.12 -9.56
CA TRP A 133 -31.50 25.98 -8.90
C TRP A 133 -31.67 25.61 -7.42
N ASP A 134 -32.49 26.38 -6.71
CA ASP A 134 -32.76 26.23 -5.26
C ASP A 134 -31.47 26.15 -4.42
N LYS A 135 -30.45 26.93 -4.79
CA LYS A 135 -29.14 26.94 -4.14
C LYS A 135 -29.23 27.71 -2.83
N THR A 136 -29.02 27.06 -1.70
CA THR A 136 -28.95 27.71 -0.38
C THR A 136 -27.83 27.10 0.46
N ALA A 137 -27.32 27.88 1.41
CA ALA A 137 -26.34 27.40 2.37
C ALA A 137 -26.82 27.63 3.79
N GLU A 138 -26.38 26.76 4.70
CA GLU A 138 -26.59 26.89 6.13
C GLU A 138 -25.25 26.85 6.85
N SER A 139 -25.16 27.58 7.96
CA SER A 139 -24.06 27.47 8.92
C SER A 139 -24.60 26.90 10.21
N ARG A 140 -23.89 25.93 10.78
CA ARG A 140 -24.23 25.30 12.05
C ARG A 140 -23.34 25.78 13.19
N SER A 141 -23.78 25.52 14.42
CA SER A 141 -23.08 25.89 15.66
C SER A 141 -21.77 25.13 15.86
N ASP A 142 -21.65 23.92 15.30
CA ASP A 142 -20.43 23.12 15.30
C ASP A 142 -19.37 23.60 14.27
N GLY A 143 -19.65 24.71 13.58
CA GLY A 143 -18.79 25.28 12.55
C GLY A 143 -18.92 24.62 11.17
N SER A 144 -19.73 23.57 11.03
CA SER A 144 -19.99 22.95 9.74
C SER A 144 -20.89 23.83 8.86
N LEU A 145 -20.72 23.66 7.55
CA LEU A 145 -21.54 24.27 6.52
C LEU A 145 -22.35 23.20 5.80
N VAL A 146 -23.51 23.60 5.28
CA VAL A 146 -24.36 22.74 4.44
C VAL A 146 -24.62 23.44 3.11
N ILE A 147 -24.47 22.72 2.00
CA ILE A 147 -24.86 23.15 0.66
C ILE A 147 -26.15 22.42 0.30
N PHE A 148 -27.20 23.16 -0.05
CA PHE A 148 -28.41 22.63 -0.69
C PHE A 148 -28.48 23.09 -2.13
N ALA A 149 -28.85 22.19 -3.04
CA ALA A 149 -29.10 22.53 -4.43
C ALA A 149 -29.93 21.47 -5.14
N LYS A 150 -30.56 21.87 -6.25
CA LYS A 150 -31.11 20.96 -7.25
C LYS A 150 -30.37 21.11 -8.57
N ILE A 151 -30.06 19.98 -9.19
CA ILE A 151 -29.20 19.90 -10.36
C ILE A 151 -29.90 19.12 -11.45
N LYS A 152 -29.91 19.64 -12.68
CA LYS A 152 -30.33 18.89 -13.86
C LYS A 152 -29.19 17.96 -14.27
N VAL A 153 -29.38 16.66 -14.08
CA VAL A 153 -28.41 15.66 -14.54
C VAL A 153 -28.45 15.62 -16.07
N THR A 154 -27.29 15.72 -16.72
CA THR A 154 -27.19 15.68 -18.18
C THR A 154 -27.62 14.32 -18.72
N ALA A 155 -28.09 14.26 -19.97
CA ALA A 155 -28.61 13.02 -20.57
C ALA A 155 -27.60 11.86 -20.48
N ASP A 156 -26.32 12.12 -20.76
CA ASP A 156 -25.25 11.12 -20.72
C ASP A 156 -25.04 10.53 -19.31
N LEU A 157 -25.09 11.39 -18.29
CA LEU A 157 -24.92 10.98 -16.89
C LEU A 157 -26.18 10.28 -16.35
N ALA A 158 -27.36 10.74 -16.76
CA ALA A 158 -28.63 10.11 -16.40
C ALA A 158 -28.74 8.70 -17.00
N ALA A 159 -28.32 8.52 -18.25
CA ALA A 159 -28.29 7.23 -18.92
C ALA A 159 -27.33 6.24 -18.25
N SER A 160 -26.16 6.71 -17.79
CA SER A 160 -25.21 5.85 -17.07
C SER A 160 -25.66 5.54 -15.62
N GLY A 161 -26.54 6.37 -15.05
CA GLY A 161 -26.96 6.31 -13.65
C GLY A 161 -25.83 6.63 -12.66
N LYS A 162 -24.69 7.12 -13.13
CA LYS A 162 -23.49 7.37 -12.32
C LYS A 162 -22.89 8.73 -12.62
N ILE A 163 -22.44 9.42 -11.58
CA ILE A 163 -21.74 10.70 -11.71
C ILE A 163 -20.38 10.66 -11.02
N ASN A 164 -19.37 11.31 -11.58
CA ASN A 164 -18.12 11.53 -10.87
C ASN A 164 -18.28 12.76 -9.99
N GLN A 165 -17.95 12.59 -8.72
CA GLN A 165 -18.02 13.64 -7.72
C GLN A 165 -16.65 13.91 -7.11
N VAL A 166 -16.44 15.17 -6.74
CA VAL A 166 -15.26 15.65 -6.01
C VAL A 166 -15.76 16.58 -4.92
N TRP A 167 -15.17 16.52 -3.74
CA TRP A 167 -15.50 17.44 -2.66
C TRP A 167 -14.23 18.00 -2.04
N GLN A 168 -14.29 19.21 -1.48
CA GLN A 168 -13.15 19.84 -0.83
C GLN A 168 -13.60 20.78 0.28
N ALA A 169 -12.64 21.13 1.14
CA ALA A 169 -12.78 22.21 2.10
C ALA A 169 -11.50 23.04 2.11
N GLY A 170 -11.63 24.36 2.17
CA GLY A 170 -10.49 25.28 2.11
C GLY A 170 -10.58 26.43 3.12
N PRO A 171 -9.45 27.11 3.35
CA PRO A 171 -9.27 27.96 4.53
C PRO A 171 -9.88 29.36 4.42
N GLY A 172 -10.27 29.81 3.22
CA GLY A 172 -10.82 31.16 3.05
C GLY A 172 -11.21 31.49 1.62
N VAL A 173 -11.94 32.59 1.48
CA VAL A 173 -12.35 33.15 0.19
C VAL A 173 -11.84 34.59 0.13
N GLY A 174 -11.07 34.91 -0.92
CA GLY A 174 -10.56 36.24 -1.19
C GLY A 174 -11.52 37.10 -1.99
N ASP A 175 -11.03 38.25 -2.44
CA ASP A 175 -11.81 39.22 -3.20
C ASP A 175 -12.40 38.62 -4.49
N GLY A 176 -13.58 39.12 -4.88
CA GLY A 176 -14.30 38.62 -6.06
C GLY A 176 -14.78 37.16 -5.94
N GLY A 177 -14.69 36.54 -4.75
CA GLY A 177 -15.01 35.12 -4.57
C GLY A 177 -13.86 34.18 -4.95
N MET A 178 -12.63 34.66 -5.05
CA MET A 178 -11.49 33.79 -5.37
C MET A 178 -11.23 32.79 -4.23
N LEU A 179 -11.27 31.49 -4.52
CA LEU A 179 -11.07 30.48 -3.48
C LEU A 179 -9.60 30.37 -3.09
N VAL A 180 -9.30 30.50 -1.80
CA VAL A 180 -7.98 30.14 -1.29
C VAL A 180 -7.81 28.64 -1.42
N LYS A 181 -6.67 28.23 -2.00
CA LYS A 181 -6.32 26.83 -2.26
C LYS A 181 -6.54 25.96 -1.03
N HIS A 182 -7.24 24.83 -1.22
CA HIS A 182 -7.35 23.81 -0.19
C HIS A 182 -6.01 23.10 0.04
N GLU A 183 -5.90 22.37 1.15
CA GLU A 183 -4.72 21.55 1.46
C GLU A 183 -4.52 20.39 0.47
N PHE A 184 -3.30 19.87 0.38
CA PHE A 184 -2.98 18.67 -0.41
C PHE A 184 -2.72 17.43 0.46
N ALA A 185 -3.32 17.39 1.65
CA ALA A 185 -3.23 16.22 2.51
C ALA A 185 -3.89 14.99 1.86
N ALA A 186 -3.57 13.80 2.36
CA ALA A 186 -4.10 12.55 1.83
C ALA A 186 -5.64 12.56 1.73
N ALA A 187 -6.33 13.08 2.74
CA ALA A 187 -7.79 13.22 2.74
C ALA A 187 -8.29 14.10 1.59
N ASN A 188 -7.65 15.25 1.31
CA ASN A 188 -8.01 16.11 0.18
C ASN A 188 -7.78 15.40 -1.16
N LEU A 189 -6.66 14.69 -1.32
CA LEU A 189 -6.34 14.00 -2.58
C LEU A 189 -7.24 12.78 -2.85
N GLN A 190 -7.77 12.17 -1.79
CA GLN A 190 -8.75 11.07 -1.88
C GLN A 190 -10.21 11.54 -1.94
N SER A 191 -10.44 12.86 -1.90
CA SER A 191 -11.75 13.49 -1.83
C SER A 191 -12.51 13.50 -3.17
N LYS A 192 -12.67 12.31 -3.75
CA LYS A 192 -13.29 12.06 -5.06
C LYS A 192 -13.91 10.66 -5.10
N GLY A 193 -14.92 10.46 -5.94
CA GLY A 193 -15.57 9.16 -6.09
C GLY A 193 -16.60 9.14 -7.20
N THR A 194 -17.23 7.98 -7.41
CA THR A 194 -18.37 7.85 -8.31
C THR A 194 -19.62 7.63 -7.47
N LEU A 195 -20.65 8.43 -7.72
CA LEU A 195 -21.95 8.33 -7.06
C LEU A 195 -22.91 7.56 -7.97
N ASP A 196 -23.48 6.47 -7.47
CA ASP A 196 -24.61 5.78 -8.10
C ASP A 196 -25.91 6.44 -7.69
N LEU A 197 -26.63 7.00 -8.67
CA LEU A 197 -27.84 7.78 -8.44
C LEU A 197 -29.05 6.93 -8.01
N LYS A 198 -29.05 5.61 -8.26
CA LYS A 198 -30.18 4.72 -7.96
C LYS A 198 -30.00 3.99 -6.64
N ASN A 199 -28.78 3.52 -6.37
CA ASN A 199 -28.51 2.67 -5.22
C ASN A 199 -27.95 3.44 -4.03
N GLY A 200 -27.60 4.72 -4.20
CA GLY A 200 -27.01 5.49 -3.11
C GLY A 200 -25.62 5.04 -2.68
N HIS A 201 -25.06 4.05 -3.35
CA HIS A 201 -23.73 3.58 -3.06
C HIS A 201 -22.76 4.54 -3.72
N THR A 202 -21.89 5.14 -2.91
CA THR A 202 -20.62 5.59 -3.44
C THR A 202 -19.84 4.33 -3.78
N SER A 203 -19.90 3.95 -5.06
CA SER A 203 -18.80 3.20 -5.61
C SER A 203 -17.63 4.17 -5.61
N GLY A 204 -16.88 4.24 -4.50
CA GLY A 204 -15.52 4.77 -4.56
C GLY A 204 -14.94 4.16 -5.81
N SER A 205 -14.64 5.02 -6.80
CA SER A 205 -14.58 4.73 -8.24
C SER A 205 -14.25 3.26 -8.52
N SER A 206 -14.71 2.64 -9.59
CA SER A 206 -14.13 1.34 -10.02
C SER A 206 -12.58 1.37 -10.15
N GLY A 207 -11.94 2.55 -10.05
CA GLY A 207 -10.53 2.76 -9.72
C GLY A 207 -10.10 2.77 -8.22
N GLY A 208 -10.93 3.12 -7.23
CA GLY A 208 -10.62 3.15 -5.79
C GLY A 208 -10.52 1.76 -5.13
N ASP A 209 -11.51 0.88 -5.32
CA ASP A 209 -11.41 -0.51 -4.82
C ASP A 209 -10.27 -1.26 -5.52
N THR A 210 -10.13 -1.09 -6.85
CA THR A 210 -9.02 -1.69 -7.60
C THR A 210 -7.66 -1.08 -7.26
N THR A 211 -7.55 0.23 -7.01
CA THR A 211 -6.28 0.86 -6.63
C THR A 211 -5.87 0.49 -5.22
N ILE A 212 -6.78 0.48 -4.25
CA ILE A 212 -6.49 0.01 -2.89
C ILE A 212 -6.14 -1.48 -2.92
N LYS A 213 -6.88 -2.30 -3.68
CA LYS A 213 -6.52 -3.71 -3.91
C LYS A 213 -5.14 -3.85 -4.56
N LYS A 214 -4.82 -3.09 -5.61
CA LYS A 214 -3.50 -3.09 -6.27
C LYS A 214 -2.39 -2.66 -5.31
N LYS A 215 -2.63 -1.63 -4.48
CA LYS A 215 -1.68 -1.17 -3.44
C LYS A 215 -1.46 -2.24 -2.36
N ASN A 216 -2.53 -2.91 -1.92
CA ASN A 216 -2.45 -4.01 -0.97
C ASN A 216 -1.73 -5.22 -1.57
N ILE A 217 -2.04 -5.59 -2.81
CA ILE A 217 -1.36 -6.67 -3.55
C ILE A 217 0.12 -6.34 -3.69
N HIS A 218 0.47 -5.12 -4.12
CA HIS A 218 1.85 -4.66 -4.19
C HIS A 218 2.55 -4.79 -2.82
N GLY A 219 1.92 -4.31 -1.75
CA GLY A 219 2.44 -4.41 -0.39
C GLY A 219 2.67 -5.85 0.07
N ILE A 220 1.71 -6.75 -0.16
CA ILE A 220 1.79 -8.16 0.22
C ILE A 220 2.89 -8.87 -0.58
N LEU A 221 2.92 -8.72 -1.91
CA LEU A 221 3.92 -9.35 -2.77
C LEU A 221 5.33 -8.94 -2.35
N ASN A 222 5.56 -7.63 -2.16
CA ASN A 222 6.88 -7.12 -1.79
C ASN A 222 7.26 -7.43 -0.32
N GLY A 223 6.28 -7.48 0.59
CA GLY A 223 6.51 -7.90 1.98
C GLY A 223 6.92 -9.37 2.08
N VAL A 224 6.24 -10.27 1.37
CA VAL A 224 6.56 -11.70 1.34
C VAL A 224 7.90 -11.94 0.63
N SER A 225 8.12 -11.29 -0.52
CA SER A 225 9.37 -11.41 -1.27
C SER A 225 10.56 -10.82 -0.51
N TRP A 226 10.68 -9.49 -0.50
CA TRP A 226 11.86 -8.77 -0.03
C TRP A 226 11.97 -8.77 1.50
N GLY A 227 10.84 -8.80 2.20
CA GLY A 227 10.79 -8.75 3.66
C GLY A 227 10.93 -10.11 4.36
N ILE A 228 10.65 -11.23 3.69
CA ILE A 228 10.63 -12.56 4.33
C ILE A 228 11.48 -13.58 3.57
N LEU A 229 11.19 -13.86 2.29
CA LEU A 229 11.85 -14.95 1.56
C LEU A 229 13.34 -14.69 1.33
N PHE A 230 13.74 -13.46 0.98
CA PHE A 230 15.15 -13.11 0.81
C PHE A 230 15.95 -13.24 2.13
N PRO A 231 15.51 -12.64 3.26
CA PRO A 231 16.14 -12.84 4.57
C PRO A 231 16.21 -14.31 4.99
N LEU A 232 15.11 -15.06 4.85
CA LEU A 232 15.05 -16.47 5.20
C LEU A 232 16.05 -17.30 4.38
N GLY A 233 16.10 -17.08 3.06
CA GLY A 233 17.05 -17.76 2.18
C GLY A 233 18.50 -17.46 2.54
N ALA A 234 18.81 -16.21 2.93
CA ALA A 234 20.15 -15.84 3.40
C ALA A 234 20.52 -16.54 4.72
N MET A 235 19.59 -16.61 5.67
CA MET A 235 19.78 -17.34 6.94
C MET A 235 20.04 -18.83 6.70
N ILE A 236 19.29 -19.47 5.79
CA ILE A 236 19.50 -20.88 5.41
C ILE A 236 20.93 -21.10 4.91
N ALA A 237 21.39 -20.27 3.97
CA ALA A 237 22.74 -20.39 3.43
C ALA A 237 23.85 -20.10 4.46
N ARG A 238 23.60 -19.20 5.41
CA ARG A 238 24.56 -18.84 6.46
C ARG A 238 24.71 -19.95 7.50
N TYR A 239 23.59 -20.42 8.04
CA TYR A 239 23.57 -21.26 9.24
C TYR A 239 23.41 -22.75 8.94
N ILE A 240 22.59 -23.13 7.96
CA ILE A 240 22.37 -24.56 7.67
C ILE A 240 23.59 -25.15 6.93
N ARG A 241 24.31 -24.34 6.15
CA ARG A 241 25.57 -24.74 5.49
C ARG A 241 26.64 -25.25 6.46
N ALA A 242 26.59 -24.87 7.74
CA ALA A 242 27.57 -25.30 8.73
C ALA A 242 27.45 -26.80 9.09
N PHE A 243 26.33 -27.44 8.75
CA PHE A 243 26.07 -28.85 9.03
C PHE A 243 26.35 -29.70 7.78
N GLU A 244 27.35 -30.58 7.87
CA GLU A 244 27.73 -31.48 6.76
C GLU A 244 26.58 -32.40 6.32
N SER A 245 25.72 -32.81 7.25
CA SER A 245 24.52 -33.62 6.96
C SER A 245 23.46 -32.91 6.12
N ALA A 246 23.58 -31.58 5.96
CA ALA A 246 22.66 -30.76 5.18
C ALA A 246 23.21 -30.42 3.78
N ASP A 247 24.37 -30.93 3.38
CA ASP A 247 24.86 -30.83 2.00
C ASP A 247 24.24 -31.95 1.13
N PRO A 248 23.63 -31.66 -0.03
CA PRO A 248 23.47 -30.37 -0.70
C PRO A 248 22.15 -29.62 -0.40
N ALA A 249 21.34 -30.11 0.54
CA ALA A 249 20.00 -29.59 0.84
C ALA A 249 19.97 -28.07 1.16
N TRP A 250 20.93 -27.55 1.92
CA TRP A 250 21.00 -26.11 2.24
C TRP A 250 21.09 -25.24 0.98
N PHE A 251 21.79 -25.72 -0.04
CA PHE A 251 22.00 -24.99 -1.29
C PHE A 251 20.71 -24.92 -2.10
N TYR A 252 20.00 -26.04 -2.22
CA TYR A 252 18.70 -26.08 -2.90
C TYR A 252 17.65 -25.27 -2.15
N LEU A 253 17.59 -25.35 -0.82
CA LEU A 253 16.65 -24.56 -0.02
C LEU A 253 16.92 -23.05 -0.16
N HIS A 254 18.18 -22.63 -0.07
CA HIS A 254 18.57 -21.24 -0.34
C HIS A 254 18.12 -20.82 -1.74
N MET A 255 18.48 -21.59 -2.77
CA MET A 255 18.17 -21.29 -4.16
C MET A 255 16.66 -21.18 -4.40
N LEU A 256 15.86 -22.09 -3.85
CA LEU A 256 14.41 -22.06 -3.94
C LEU A 256 13.84 -20.79 -3.31
N CYS A 257 14.26 -20.43 -2.09
CA CYS A 257 13.83 -19.17 -1.46
C CYS A 257 14.18 -17.95 -2.32
N GLN A 258 15.40 -17.90 -2.88
CA GLN A 258 15.83 -16.75 -3.69
C GLN A 258 15.09 -16.66 -5.02
N ILE A 259 14.91 -17.76 -5.74
CA ILE A 259 14.19 -17.77 -7.03
C ILE A 259 12.71 -17.44 -6.82
N SER A 260 12.04 -18.07 -5.84
CA SER A 260 10.65 -17.77 -5.51
C SER A 260 10.48 -16.33 -5.03
N GLY A 261 11.38 -15.86 -4.16
CA GLY A 261 11.41 -14.48 -3.70
C GLY A 261 11.54 -13.51 -4.87
N TYR A 262 12.50 -13.74 -5.77
CA TYR A 262 12.70 -12.89 -6.95
C TYR A 262 11.49 -12.89 -7.89
N ALA A 263 10.89 -14.05 -8.19
CA ALA A 263 9.71 -14.12 -9.06
C ALA A 263 8.52 -13.33 -8.49
N ILE A 264 8.22 -13.49 -7.20
CA ILE A 264 7.18 -12.70 -6.50
C ILE A 264 7.56 -11.21 -6.49
N GLY A 265 8.84 -10.91 -6.27
CA GLY A 265 9.39 -9.55 -6.24
C GLY A 265 9.27 -8.83 -7.59
N VAL A 266 9.45 -9.52 -8.72
CA VAL A 266 9.24 -8.99 -10.07
C VAL A 266 7.77 -8.59 -10.27
N ALA A 267 6.82 -9.45 -9.88
CA ALA A 267 5.39 -9.12 -9.93
C ALA A 267 5.05 -7.94 -9.00
N GLY A 268 5.60 -7.93 -7.79
CA GLY A 268 5.50 -6.82 -6.84
C GLY A 268 6.07 -5.50 -7.40
N TRP A 269 7.20 -5.54 -8.08
CA TRP A 269 7.82 -4.36 -8.69
C TRP A 269 6.99 -3.85 -9.88
N GLY A 270 6.54 -4.75 -10.77
CA GLY A 270 5.69 -4.40 -11.92
C GLY A 270 4.37 -3.75 -11.51
N THR A 271 3.71 -4.26 -10.47
CA THR A 271 2.51 -3.63 -9.89
C THR A 271 2.81 -2.24 -9.32
N GLY A 272 3.99 -2.04 -8.72
CA GLY A 272 4.46 -0.74 -8.23
C GLY A 272 4.67 0.29 -9.34
N LEU A 273 5.26 -0.13 -10.47
CA LEU A 273 5.39 0.74 -11.66
C LEU A 273 4.02 1.14 -12.21
N LYS A 274 3.08 0.19 -12.28
CA LYS A 274 1.72 0.46 -12.75
C LYS A 274 1.01 1.46 -11.84
N LEU A 275 1.08 1.27 -10.52
CA LEU A 275 0.55 2.22 -9.54
C LEU A 275 1.15 3.62 -9.68
N GLY A 276 2.45 3.71 -9.95
CA GLY A 276 3.13 4.98 -10.21
C GLY A 276 2.61 5.67 -11.47
N SER A 277 2.40 4.94 -12.56
CA SER A 277 1.85 5.49 -13.82
C SER A 277 0.40 5.95 -13.70
N GLU A 278 -0.39 5.31 -12.82
CA GLU A 278 -1.80 5.64 -12.57
C GLU A 278 -1.97 6.79 -11.55
N SER A 279 -0.90 7.20 -10.85
CA SER A 279 -0.93 8.23 -9.80
C SER A 279 -0.41 9.59 -10.31
N LEU A 280 -1.18 10.27 -11.15
CA LEU A 280 -0.84 11.62 -11.63
C LEU A 280 -0.73 12.61 -10.47
N GLY A 281 0.44 13.24 -10.30
CA GLY A 281 0.71 14.27 -9.28
C GLY A 281 1.19 13.76 -7.91
N ILE A 282 1.31 12.44 -7.69
CA ILE A 282 1.84 11.87 -6.43
C ILE A 282 3.04 10.99 -6.76
N MET A 283 4.26 11.42 -6.35
CA MET A 283 5.47 10.63 -6.53
C MET A 283 6.16 10.35 -5.20
N TYR A 284 6.17 9.08 -4.79
CA TYR A 284 6.96 8.61 -3.65
C TYR A 284 8.40 8.31 -4.09
N SER A 285 9.15 9.36 -4.42
CA SER A 285 10.50 9.27 -5.01
C SER A 285 11.44 8.39 -4.18
N GLY A 286 11.42 8.51 -2.85
CA GLY A 286 12.28 7.73 -1.96
C GLY A 286 12.03 6.21 -2.00
N HIS A 287 10.76 5.76 -1.97
CA HIS A 287 10.42 4.34 -2.07
C HIS A 287 10.64 3.80 -3.49
N ARG A 288 10.30 4.60 -4.50
CA ARG A 288 10.50 4.23 -5.91
C ARG A 288 11.97 4.05 -6.27
N ASN A 289 12.84 5.00 -5.88
CA ASN A 289 14.26 4.94 -6.21
C ASN A 289 14.95 3.75 -5.52
N ILE A 290 14.64 3.51 -4.24
CA ILE A 290 15.13 2.33 -3.53
C ILE A 290 14.60 1.05 -4.18
N GLY A 291 13.31 1.00 -4.53
CA GLY A 291 12.72 -0.16 -5.20
C GLY A 291 13.35 -0.48 -6.55
N ILE A 292 13.68 0.52 -7.36
CA ILE A 292 14.41 0.33 -8.63
C ILE A 292 15.82 -0.18 -8.38
N ALA A 293 16.58 0.43 -7.46
CA ALA A 293 17.92 -0.03 -7.12
C ALA A 293 17.92 -1.46 -6.57
N LEU A 294 16.98 -1.79 -5.69
CA LEU A 294 16.76 -3.12 -5.14
C LEU A 294 16.51 -4.15 -6.25
N PHE A 295 15.62 -3.83 -7.19
CA PHE A 295 15.29 -4.72 -8.31
C PHE A 295 16.53 -4.99 -9.17
N VAL A 296 17.26 -3.94 -9.57
CA VAL A 296 18.49 -4.07 -10.36
C VAL A 296 19.53 -4.93 -9.65
N LEU A 297 19.80 -4.66 -8.37
CA LEU A 297 20.77 -5.44 -7.58
C LEU A 297 20.35 -6.90 -7.42
N ALA A 298 19.05 -7.16 -7.21
CA ALA A 298 18.53 -8.52 -7.11
C ALA A 298 18.60 -9.27 -8.45
N THR A 299 18.34 -8.60 -9.58
CA THR A 299 18.52 -9.19 -10.91
C THR A 299 19.97 -9.59 -11.12
N VAL A 300 20.91 -8.70 -10.79
CA VAL A 300 22.34 -9.02 -10.83
C VAL A 300 22.60 -10.25 -9.94
N GLN A 301 22.14 -10.24 -8.69
CA GLN A 301 22.31 -11.35 -7.73
C GLN A 301 21.82 -12.71 -8.25
N ILE A 302 20.74 -12.78 -9.02
CA ILE A 302 20.24 -14.02 -9.64
C ILE A 302 21.24 -14.58 -10.68
N PHE A 303 21.93 -13.71 -11.43
CA PHE A 303 23.00 -14.15 -12.34
C PHE A 303 24.18 -14.79 -11.62
N ALA A 304 24.31 -14.63 -10.30
CA ALA A 304 25.32 -15.35 -9.52
C ALA A 304 25.20 -16.87 -9.67
N LEU A 305 24.00 -17.41 -9.90
CA LEU A 305 23.82 -18.85 -10.14
C LEU A 305 24.52 -19.30 -11.43
N PHE A 306 24.32 -18.56 -12.54
CA PHE A 306 24.89 -18.89 -13.85
C PHE A 306 26.39 -18.62 -13.93
N LEU A 307 26.86 -17.59 -13.22
CA LEU A 307 28.26 -17.20 -13.19
C LEU A 307 29.08 -17.93 -12.11
N ARG A 308 28.50 -18.94 -11.44
CA ARG A 308 29.10 -19.63 -10.29
C ARG A 308 30.34 -20.45 -10.72
N PRO A 309 31.57 -20.05 -10.37
CA PRO A 309 32.77 -20.81 -10.72
C PRO A 309 32.90 -22.07 -9.86
N LYS A 310 33.65 -23.07 -10.37
CA LYS A 310 34.07 -24.25 -9.59
C LYS A 310 34.84 -23.82 -8.33
N LYS A 311 34.81 -24.66 -7.29
CA LYS A 311 35.33 -24.32 -5.94
C LYS A 311 36.84 -23.97 -5.95
N ASP A 312 37.59 -24.57 -6.86
CA ASP A 312 39.03 -24.46 -7.08
C ASP A 312 39.43 -23.32 -8.05
N HIS A 313 38.47 -22.64 -8.68
CA HIS A 313 38.75 -21.62 -9.69
C HIS A 313 39.11 -20.26 -9.05
N LYS A 314 40.13 -19.55 -9.56
CA LYS A 314 40.57 -18.23 -9.04
C LYS A 314 39.44 -17.18 -8.93
N TYR A 315 38.51 -17.17 -9.89
CA TYR A 315 37.35 -16.27 -9.88
C TYR A 315 36.30 -16.60 -8.81
N ARG A 316 36.40 -17.74 -8.13
CA ARG A 316 35.52 -18.11 -7.01
C ARG A 316 35.59 -17.08 -5.87
N PHE A 317 36.77 -16.52 -5.62
CA PHE A 317 36.98 -15.49 -4.60
C PHE A 317 36.20 -14.21 -4.92
N TYR A 318 36.37 -13.66 -6.12
CA TYR A 318 35.65 -12.46 -6.57
C TYR A 318 34.14 -12.70 -6.63
N TRP A 319 33.71 -13.87 -7.10
CA TRP A 319 32.31 -14.27 -7.09
C TRP A 319 31.72 -14.27 -5.67
N ASN A 320 32.47 -14.74 -4.66
CA ASN A 320 32.00 -14.71 -3.27
C ASN A 320 31.86 -13.27 -2.74
N ILE A 321 32.81 -12.37 -3.05
CA ILE A 321 32.73 -10.95 -2.65
C ILE A 321 31.48 -10.32 -3.26
N TYR A 322 31.32 -10.48 -4.57
CA TYR A 322 30.19 -10.00 -5.32
C TYR A 322 28.86 -10.54 -4.73
N HIS A 323 28.74 -11.86 -4.60
CA HIS A 323 27.51 -12.51 -4.17
C HIS A 323 27.12 -12.15 -2.72
N HIS A 324 28.09 -12.06 -1.81
CA HIS A 324 27.81 -11.64 -0.43
C HIS A 324 27.51 -10.14 -0.35
N GLY A 325 28.33 -9.29 -0.97
CA GLY A 325 28.18 -7.83 -0.91
C GLY A 325 26.84 -7.37 -1.49
N VAL A 326 26.52 -7.81 -2.71
CA VAL A 326 25.24 -7.49 -3.36
C VAL A 326 24.08 -8.14 -2.59
N GLY A 327 24.24 -9.38 -2.10
CA GLY A 327 23.24 -10.05 -1.28
C GLY A 327 22.87 -9.27 -0.01
N TYR A 328 23.85 -8.77 0.75
CA TYR A 328 23.59 -7.96 1.95
C TYR A 328 22.95 -6.61 1.60
N ALA A 329 23.36 -5.97 0.51
CA ALA A 329 22.73 -4.74 0.04
C ALA A 329 21.24 -4.96 -0.29
N VAL A 330 20.90 -6.04 -0.99
CA VAL A 330 19.51 -6.42 -1.30
C VAL A 330 18.69 -6.63 -0.01
N LEU A 331 19.25 -7.29 1.01
CA LEU A 331 18.56 -7.49 2.29
C LEU A 331 18.24 -6.17 2.99
N VAL A 332 19.23 -5.29 3.14
CA VAL A 332 19.06 -4.00 3.83
C VAL A 332 18.08 -3.12 3.07
N LEU A 333 18.26 -2.97 1.76
CA LEU A 333 17.38 -2.16 0.93
C LEU A 333 15.95 -2.72 0.91
N GLY A 334 15.79 -4.05 0.87
CA GLY A 334 14.50 -4.73 0.94
C GLY A 334 13.73 -4.37 2.21
N ILE A 335 14.35 -4.55 3.37
CA ILE A 335 13.71 -4.24 4.67
C ILE A 335 13.34 -2.76 4.76
N LEU A 336 14.27 -1.85 4.43
CA LEU A 336 14.01 -0.40 4.45
C LEU A 336 12.88 -0.01 3.50
N ASN A 337 12.84 -0.60 2.31
CA ASN A 337 11.82 -0.27 1.32
C ASN A 337 10.43 -0.77 1.72
N VAL A 338 10.35 -1.91 2.41
CA VAL A 338 9.10 -2.42 3.01
C VAL A 338 8.58 -1.47 4.09
N PHE A 339 9.45 -0.96 4.97
CA PHE A 339 9.03 0.04 5.97
C PHE A 339 8.52 1.33 5.32
N LYS A 340 9.22 1.85 4.29
CA LYS A 340 8.71 2.99 3.52
C LYS A 340 7.37 2.67 2.85
N GLY A 341 7.19 1.44 2.37
CA GLY A 341 5.92 0.97 1.82
C GLY A 341 4.79 1.01 2.85
N PHE A 342 5.06 0.60 4.10
CA PHE A 342 4.10 0.73 5.21
C PHE A 342 3.74 2.19 5.50
N ASP A 343 4.71 3.11 5.48
CA ASP A 343 4.44 4.53 5.72
C ASP A 343 3.60 5.16 4.59
N ILE A 344 3.76 4.67 3.36
CA ILE A 344 2.96 5.11 2.20
C ILE A 344 1.55 4.54 2.21
N LEU A 345 1.44 3.23 2.47
CA LEU A 345 0.15 2.53 2.48
C LEU A 345 -0.69 2.91 3.71
N ASN A 346 -0.02 3.25 4.81
CA ASN A 346 -0.58 3.53 6.13
C ASN A 346 -1.70 2.54 6.54
N PRO A 347 -1.42 1.21 6.53
CA PRO A 347 -2.42 0.22 6.92
C PRO A 347 -2.60 0.21 8.44
N ASP A 348 -3.60 -0.54 8.92
CA ASP A 348 -3.79 -0.75 10.36
C ASP A 348 -2.47 -1.10 11.06
N ARG A 349 -2.24 -0.49 12.23
CA ARG A 349 -1.01 -0.64 13.04
C ARG A 349 -0.58 -2.10 13.25
N LYS A 350 -1.55 -3.03 13.31
CA LYS A 350 -1.32 -4.48 13.46
C LYS A 350 -0.43 -5.06 12.37
N TRP A 351 -0.50 -4.57 11.13
CA TRP A 351 0.29 -5.10 10.01
C TRP A 351 1.75 -4.71 10.10
N LYS A 352 2.03 -3.42 10.36
CA LYS A 352 3.40 -2.93 10.59
C LYS A 352 4.02 -3.58 11.83
N LEU A 353 3.22 -3.77 12.89
CA LEU A 353 3.63 -4.48 14.11
C LEU A 353 3.97 -5.95 13.83
N ALA A 354 3.13 -6.67 13.09
CA ALA A 354 3.36 -8.07 12.73
C ALA A 354 4.66 -8.25 11.93
N TYR A 355 4.91 -7.39 10.94
CA TYR A 355 6.15 -7.43 10.18
C TYR A 355 7.38 -7.14 11.07
N MET A 356 7.29 -6.17 11.97
CA MET A 356 8.36 -5.86 12.93
C MET A 356 8.67 -7.05 13.84
N ILE A 357 7.65 -7.74 14.35
CA ILE A 357 7.81 -8.96 15.15
C ILE A 357 8.55 -10.04 14.35
N ILE A 358 8.19 -10.26 13.08
CA ILE A 358 8.86 -11.23 12.20
C ILE A 358 10.34 -10.90 12.04
N ILE A 359 10.69 -9.65 11.72
CA ILE A 359 12.09 -9.24 11.52
C ILE A 359 12.90 -9.37 12.82
N ILE A 360 12.33 -8.97 13.96
CA ILE A 360 12.98 -9.12 15.27
C ILE A 360 13.21 -10.60 15.58
N ALA A 361 12.21 -11.47 15.34
CA ALA A 361 12.34 -12.90 15.55
C ALA A 361 13.43 -13.50 14.66
N LEU A 362 13.46 -13.16 13.36
CA LEU A 362 14.52 -13.61 12.43
C LEU A 362 15.91 -13.12 12.87
N GLY A 363 16.00 -11.88 13.35
CA GLY A 363 17.24 -11.32 13.91
C GLY A 363 17.72 -12.04 15.16
N ALA A 364 16.81 -12.32 16.11
CA ALA A 364 17.12 -13.06 17.33
C ALA A 364 17.56 -14.50 17.04
N ILE A 365 16.85 -15.19 16.12
CA ILE A 365 17.24 -16.53 15.65
C ILE A 365 18.62 -16.49 14.99
N SER A 366 18.88 -15.49 14.14
CA SER A 366 20.19 -15.32 13.49
C SER A 366 21.31 -15.12 14.51
N PHE A 367 21.09 -14.27 15.52
CA PHE A 367 22.06 -14.05 16.60
C PHE A 367 22.36 -15.34 17.38
N LEU A 368 21.32 -16.09 17.75
CA LEU A 368 21.47 -17.38 18.44
C LEU A 368 22.23 -18.39 17.58
N LEU A 369 21.86 -18.54 16.30
CA LEU A 369 22.51 -19.46 15.37
C LEU A 369 23.97 -19.06 15.11
N GLU A 370 24.27 -17.76 15.03
CA GLU A 370 25.65 -17.27 14.91
C GLU A 370 26.46 -17.68 16.14
N ALA A 371 25.95 -17.46 17.36
CA ALA A 371 26.62 -17.89 18.60
C ALA A 371 26.88 -19.41 18.63
N ILE A 372 25.88 -20.23 18.28
CA ILE A 372 26.03 -21.69 18.19
C ILE A 372 27.10 -22.07 17.16
N THR A 373 27.07 -21.44 15.99
CA THR A 373 28.02 -21.73 14.90
C THR A 373 29.45 -21.40 15.34
N TRP A 374 29.66 -20.29 16.04
CA TRP A 374 30.97 -19.93 16.62
C TRP A 374 31.45 -20.96 17.64
N VAL A 375 30.57 -21.42 18.56
CA VAL A 375 30.92 -22.47 19.52
C VAL A 375 31.34 -23.76 18.81
N VAL A 376 30.61 -24.18 17.78
CA VAL A 376 30.95 -25.38 16.99
C VAL A 376 32.29 -25.21 16.27
N VAL A 377 32.54 -24.05 15.66
CA VAL A 377 33.80 -23.74 14.96
C VAL A 377 34.98 -23.76 15.93
N LEU A 378 34.85 -23.13 17.10
CA LEU A 378 35.88 -23.13 18.14
C LEU A 378 36.17 -24.54 18.66
N LYS A 379 35.13 -25.36 18.93
CA LYS A 379 35.28 -26.76 19.33
C LYS A 379 35.98 -27.60 18.25
N ARG A 380 35.61 -27.44 16.98
CA ARG A 380 36.29 -28.13 15.86
C ARG A 380 37.76 -27.74 15.74
N LYS A 381 38.10 -26.45 15.95
CA LYS A 381 39.49 -25.97 15.94
C LYS A 381 40.31 -26.54 17.09
N SER A 382 39.73 -26.59 18.30
CA SER A 382 40.36 -27.22 19.48
C SER A 382 40.57 -28.73 19.28
N GLY A 383 39.58 -29.45 18.76
CA GLY A 383 39.70 -30.90 18.51
C GLY A 383 40.70 -31.28 17.41
N LYS A 384 40.92 -30.42 16.41
CA LYS A 384 41.99 -30.61 15.41
C LYS A 384 43.38 -30.32 15.97
N SER A 385 43.50 -29.40 16.92
CA SER A 385 44.77 -29.10 17.61
C SER A 385 45.22 -30.21 18.55
N ASN A 386 44.29 -31.01 19.08
CA ASN A 386 44.56 -32.09 20.03
C ASN A 386 44.76 -33.47 19.39
N LYS A 387 44.85 -33.58 18.06
CA LYS A 387 45.33 -34.81 17.41
C LYS A 387 46.85 -34.77 17.38
N PRO A 388 47.58 -35.73 18.00
CA PRO A 388 49.00 -35.87 17.77
C PRO A 388 49.21 -36.08 16.27
N TYR A 389 50.29 -35.53 15.71
CA TYR A 389 50.81 -35.99 14.44
C TYR A 389 51.13 -37.49 14.61
N ASP A 390 50.27 -38.37 14.10
CA ASP A 390 50.62 -39.77 13.96
C ASP A 390 51.74 -39.84 12.91
N GLY A 391 52.96 -39.99 13.42
CA GLY A 391 54.15 -40.20 12.62
C GLY A 391 54.01 -41.48 11.81
N TYR A 392 54.26 -41.38 10.51
CA TYR A 392 54.45 -42.54 9.66
C TYR A 392 55.95 -42.76 9.50
N ASN A 393 56.49 -43.80 10.14
CA ASN A 393 57.87 -44.22 9.98
C ASN A 393 57.91 -45.70 9.56
N ASN A 394 58.58 -45.94 8.43
CA ASN A 394 59.28 -47.14 7.94
C ASN A 394 58.57 -48.48 7.68
N GLY A 395 58.89 -49.08 6.51
CA GLY A 395 58.92 -50.53 6.32
C GLY A 395 58.85 -51.05 4.88
N GLN A 396 60.02 -51.18 4.24
CA GLN A 396 60.44 -52.15 3.21
C GLN A 396 59.43 -53.12 2.54
N GLY A 397 59.58 -53.30 1.22
CA GLY A 397 59.58 -54.63 0.59
C GLY A 397 58.70 -54.79 -0.65
N GLY A 398 59.29 -55.19 -1.79
CA GLY A 398 58.57 -55.98 -2.80
C GLY A 398 58.64 -55.51 -4.26
N ARG A 399 59.54 -56.13 -5.01
CA ARG A 399 59.64 -56.18 -6.48
C ARG A 399 58.42 -56.86 -7.15
N GLN A 400 58.23 -56.56 -8.44
CA GLN A 400 57.54 -57.37 -9.49
C GLN A 400 55.99 -57.48 -9.36
N THR A 401 55.17 -57.45 -10.42
CA THR A 401 55.33 -57.95 -11.80
C THR A 401 54.28 -57.31 -12.72
N LEU A 402 54.64 -57.09 -13.98
CA LEU A 402 53.72 -56.89 -15.10
C LEU A 402 52.99 -58.21 -15.45
N ALA A 403 51.71 -58.11 -15.78
CA ALA A 403 50.93 -58.96 -16.68
C ALA A 403 49.59 -58.21 -16.91
N THR A 404 49.10 -57.91 -18.10
CA THR A 404 49.37 -58.30 -19.50
C THR A 404 48.89 -57.17 -20.39
#